data_AF-A0AAE9FAW4-F1
#
_entry.id   AF-A0AAE9FAW4-F1
#
_cell.length_a   1.000
_cell.length_b   1.000
_cell.length_c   1.000
_cell.angle_alpha   90.00
_cell.angle_beta   90.00
_cell.angle_gamma   90.00
#
_symmetry.space_group_name_H-M   'P 1'
#
loop_
_entity.id
_entity.type
_entity.pdbx_description
1 polymer ?
#
loop_
_entity_poly.entity_id
_entity_poly.type
_entity_poly.pdbx_seq_one_letter_code
_entity_poly.pdbx_strand_id
1 'polypeptide(L)'
;MILLRVSKITTFKYMEDKNIFVKFYTKHFCKRLLDKQSTSDETESSFISRLAECCGYEYTSRLAKMVQDTQVSKDLSSGYKDQQLESSRRKKNIELGIQVLSTGTWRSMMLVNVNLARDLSTTVKGFTEFDDKKFLGRKLSWVYNQSRREITSTAFKGKKYVFGATTTQSRREWTQRPHKWYSD
;
A
#
# COMPACT_ATOMS: atom_id res chain seq x y z
N MET A 1 27.23 8.43 -13.39
CA MET A 1 26.14 7.79 -12.63
C MET A 1 25.59 6.47 -13.24
N ILE A 2 25.87 6.15 -14.51
CA ILE A 2 25.41 4.90 -15.16
C ILE A 2 26.30 3.69 -14.80
N LEU A 3 27.61 3.91 -14.56
CA LEU A 3 28.58 2.85 -14.24
C LEU A 3 28.38 2.19 -12.86
N LEU A 4 27.75 2.87 -11.89
CA LEU A 4 27.44 2.30 -10.57
C LEU A 4 26.22 1.36 -10.57
N ARG A 5 25.45 1.28 -11.67
CA ARG A 5 24.30 0.38 -11.80
C ARG A 5 24.66 -0.97 -12.43
N VAL A 6 25.71 -1.04 -13.26
CA VAL A 6 26.12 -2.28 -13.97
C VAL A 6 26.91 -3.22 -13.06
N SER A 7 27.70 -2.68 -12.14
CA SER A 7 28.62 -3.44 -11.27
C SER A 7 27.91 -4.26 -10.18
N LYS A 8 26.70 -3.89 -9.73
CA LYS A 8 26.03 -4.60 -8.62
C LYS A 8 25.41 -5.95 -9.03
N ILE A 9 24.99 -6.09 -10.28
CA ILE A 9 24.31 -7.30 -10.78
C ILE A 9 25.33 -8.38 -11.16
N THR A 10 26.50 -8.00 -11.69
CA THR A 10 27.58 -8.94 -11.99
C THR A 10 28.24 -9.51 -10.74
N THR A 11 28.38 -8.73 -9.65
CA THR A 11 28.83 -9.28 -8.35
C THR A 11 27.87 -10.33 -7.79
N PHE A 12 26.56 -10.19 -8.06
CA PHE A 12 25.56 -11.16 -7.62
C PHE A 12 25.77 -12.57 -8.21
N LYS A 13 26.36 -12.67 -9.40
CA LYS A 13 26.68 -13.95 -10.04
C LYS A 13 27.63 -14.81 -9.18
N TYR A 14 28.48 -14.17 -8.38
CA TYR A 14 29.51 -14.77 -7.54
C TYR A 14 29.08 -14.97 -6.07
N MET A 15 27.83 -14.64 -5.71
CA MET A 15 27.32 -14.94 -4.38
C MET A 15 26.95 -16.43 -4.27
N GLU A 16 27.50 -17.11 -3.26
CA GLU A 16 27.15 -18.50 -2.93
C GLU A 16 25.72 -18.58 -2.36
N ASP A 17 25.34 -17.64 -1.49
CA ASP A 17 24.04 -17.63 -0.79
C ASP A 17 22.94 -16.81 -1.50
N LYS A 18 22.62 -17.18 -2.75
CA LYS A 18 21.59 -16.50 -3.55
C LYS A 18 20.21 -16.46 -2.87
N ASN A 19 19.84 -17.52 -2.15
CA ASN A 19 18.55 -17.62 -1.45
C ASN A 19 18.40 -16.61 -0.31
N ILE A 20 19.48 -16.34 0.43
CA ILE A 20 19.47 -15.39 1.53
C ILE A 20 19.27 -13.97 0.97
N PHE A 21 20.04 -13.62 -0.05
CA PHE A 21 19.88 -12.33 -0.73
C PHE A 21 18.46 -12.14 -1.26
N VAL A 22 17.91 -13.12 -1.99
CA VAL A 22 16.57 -13.02 -2.58
C VAL A 22 15.54 -12.80 -1.48
N LYS A 23 15.61 -13.53 -0.36
CA LYS A 23 14.71 -13.35 0.78
C LYS A 23 14.76 -11.93 1.35
N PHE A 24 15.96 -11.39 1.58
CA PHE A 24 16.12 -10.03 2.10
C PHE A 24 15.71 -8.98 1.08
N TYR A 25 16.16 -9.11 -0.16
CA TYR A 25 15.84 -8.20 -1.24
C TYR A 25 14.33 -8.13 -1.47
N THR A 26 13.63 -9.27 -1.58
CA THR A 26 12.17 -9.32 -1.70
C THR A 26 11.48 -8.63 -0.52
N LYS A 27 11.96 -8.82 0.71
CA LYS A 27 11.41 -8.14 1.90
C LYS A 27 11.55 -6.62 1.81
N HIS A 28 12.72 -6.12 1.41
CA HIS A 28 12.95 -4.68 1.24
C HIS A 28 12.17 -4.10 0.05
N PHE A 29 12.09 -4.85 -1.05
CA PHE A 29 11.33 -4.49 -2.23
C PHE A 29 9.83 -4.35 -1.92
N CYS A 30 9.24 -5.34 -1.23
CA CYS A 30 7.86 -5.27 -0.74
C CYS A 30 7.60 -3.97 0.04
N LYS A 31 8.48 -3.65 1.00
CA LYS A 31 8.31 -2.48 1.85
C LYS A 31 8.35 -1.19 1.05
N ARG A 32 9.27 -1.06 0.09
CA ARG A 32 9.37 0.14 -0.78
C ARG A 32 8.11 0.35 -1.63
N LEU A 33 7.57 -0.72 -2.20
CA LEU A 33 6.33 -0.67 -2.98
C LEU A 33 5.11 -0.26 -2.14
N LEU A 34 4.96 -0.83 -0.94
CA LEU A 34 3.87 -0.48 -0.03
C LEU A 34 3.98 0.97 0.48
N ASP A 35 5.20 1.41 0.77
CA ASP A 35 5.46 2.74 1.30
C ASP A 35 5.44 3.82 0.19
N LYS A 36 5.18 3.44 -1.07
CA LYS A 36 5.24 4.29 -2.27
C LYS A 36 6.54 5.11 -2.35
N GLN A 37 7.64 4.56 -1.83
CA GLN A 37 8.97 5.20 -1.86
C GLN A 37 9.71 4.95 -3.19
N SER A 38 9.04 4.37 -4.18
CA SER A 38 9.61 4.07 -5.49
C SER A 38 9.93 5.35 -6.26
N THR A 39 11.17 5.48 -6.73
CA THR A 39 11.64 6.65 -7.50
C THR A 39 11.08 6.66 -8.95
N SER A 40 10.82 5.48 -9.55
CA SER A 40 10.20 5.30 -10.88
C SER A 40 9.84 3.82 -11.11
N ASP A 41 8.64 3.54 -11.62
CA ASP A 41 8.15 2.18 -11.94
C ASP A 41 8.97 1.53 -13.08
N GLU A 42 9.43 2.34 -14.05
CA GLU A 42 10.24 1.90 -15.20
C GLU A 42 11.62 1.44 -14.75
N THR A 43 12.19 2.14 -13.77
CA THR A 43 13.49 1.78 -13.18
C THR A 43 13.40 0.46 -12.44
N GLU A 44 12.32 0.22 -11.71
CA GLU A 44 12.10 -1.04 -10.99
C GLU A 44 11.88 -2.21 -11.95
N SER A 45 11.09 -2.01 -13.00
CA SER A 45 10.85 -3.01 -14.05
C SER A 45 12.16 -3.38 -14.76
N SER A 46 12.95 -2.39 -15.19
CA SER A 46 14.25 -2.62 -15.83
C SER A 46 15.24 -3.35 -14.91
N PHE A 47 15.24 -3.03 -13.61
CA PHE A 47 16.08 -3.72 -12.64
C PHE A 47 15.70 -5.19 -12.47
N ILE A 48 14.40 -5.49 -12.41
CA ILE A 48 13.90 -6.87 -12.30
C ILE A 48 14.29 -7.67 -13.56
N SER A 49 14.15 -7.10 -14.76
CA SER A 49 14.54 -7.78 -16.01
C SER A 49 16.01 -8.16 -16.01
N ARG A 50 16.91 -7.23 -15.65
CA ARG A 50 18.35 -7.51 -15.56
C ARG A 50 18.70 -8.54 -14.49
N LEU A 51 17.96 -8.53 -13.38
CA LEU A 51 18.13 -9.54 -12.33
C LEU A 51 17.69 -10.94 -12.83
N ALA A 52 16.63 -11.00 -13.64
CA ALA A 52 16.13 -12.24 -14.22
C ALA A 52 17.14 -12.84 -15.20
N GLU A 53 17.78 -12.01 -16.03
CA GLU A 53 18.84 -12.42 -16.96
C GLU A 53 20.04 -13.06 -16.24
N CYS A 54 20.37 -12.58 -15.04
CA CYS A 54 21.56 -13.05 -14.31
C CYS A 54 21.31 -14.26 -13.40
N CYS A 55 20.08 -14.39 -12.88
CA CYS A 55 19.78 -15.34 -11.81
C CYS A 55 18.75 -16.40 -12.24
N GLY A 56 18.01 -16.14 -13.31
CA GLY A 56 16.86 -16.94 -13.75
C GLY A 56 15.53 -16.41 -13.23
N TYR A 57 14.47 -16.73 -13.98
CA TYR A 57 13.11 -16.25 -13.74
C TYR A 57 12.51 -16.69 -12.40
N GLU A 58 12.88 -17.88 -11.91
CA GLU A 58 12.42 -18.44 -10.63
C GLU A 58 12.60 -17.45 -9.46
N TYR A 59 13.73 -16.72 -9.43
CA TYR A 59 14.07 -15.79 -8.36
C TYR A 59 13.38 -14.42 -8.48
N THR A 60 12.93 -14.07 -9.70
CA THR A 60 12.36 -12.74 -9.99
C THR A 60 10.86 -12.77 -10.22
N SER A 61 10.28 -13.96 -10.46
CA SER A 61 8.84 -14.18 -10.69
C SER A 61 7.98 -13.48 -9.63
N ARG A 62 8.36 -13.64 -8.36
CA ARG A 62 7.67 -13.03 -7.22
C ARG A 62 7.77 -11.50 -7.21
N LEU A 63 8.93 -10.93 -7.58
CA LEU A 63 9.13 -9.48 -7.66
C LEU A 63 8.34 -8.87 -8.81
N ALA A 64 8.36 -9.52 -9.98
CA ALA A 64 7.60 -9.09 -11.16
C ALA A 64 6.09 -9.05 -10.85
N LYS A 65 5.58 -10.07 -10.16
CA LYS A 65 4.18 -10.12 -9.73
C LYS A 65 3.82 -9.01 -8.74
N MET A 66 4.73 -8.58 -7.85
CA MET A 66 4.51 -7.43 -6.97
C MET A 66 4.39 -6.10 -7.73
N VAL A 67 5.20 -5.92 -8.77
CA VAL A 67 5.10 -4.73 -9.64
C VAL A 67 3.78 -4.73 -10.39
N GLN A 68 3.39 -5.88 -10.97
CA GLN A 68 2.11 -6.03 -11.65
C GLN A 68 0.93 -5.74 -10.71
N ASP A 69 0.93 -6.31 -9.50
CA ASP A 69 -0.10 -6.05 -8.48
C ASP A 69 -0.19 -4.54 -8.16
N THR A 70 0.95 -3.85 -8.07
CA THR A 70 1.00 -2.40 -7.82
C THR A 70 0.36 -1.61 -8.96
N GLN A 71 0.62 -1.99 -10.21
CA GLN A 71 0.02 -1.34 -11.38
C GLN A 71 -1.49 -1.57 -11.46
N VAL A 72 -1.93 -2.83 -11.39
CA VAL A 72 -3.35 -3.19 -11.38
C VAL A 72 -4.09 -2.47 -10.25
N SER A 73 -3.44 -2.33 -9.09
CA SER A 73 -4.01 -1.60 -7.97
C SER A 73 -4.14 -0.09 -8.23
N LYS A 74 -3.22 0.54 -8.96
CA LYS A 74 -3.33 1.96 -9.34
C LYS A 74 -4.53 2.14 -10.26
N ASP A 75 -4.68 1.27 -11.27
CA ASP A 75 -5.76 1.31 -12.25
C ASP A 75 -7.14 1.04 -11.59
N LEU A 76 -7.19 0.14 -10.61
CA LEU A 76 -8.41 -0.11 -9.85
C LEU A 76 -8.79 1.07 -8.97
N SER A 77 -7.78 1.74 -8.37
CA SER A 77 -8.00 2.91 -7.53
C SER A 77 -8.44 4.13 -8.31
N SER A 78 -7.90 4.37 -9.51
CA SER A 78 -8.37 5.43 -10.40
C SER A 78 -9.81 5.16 -10.87
N GLY A 79 -10.10 3.94 -11.35
CA GLY A 79 -11.46 3.58 -11.77
C GLY A 79 -12.50 3.73 -10.65
N TYR A 80 -12.15 3.41 -9.40
CA TYR A 80 -13.03 3.67 -8.26
C TYR A 80 -13.21 5.16 -7.98
N LYS A 81 -12.14 5.97 -8.10
CA LYS A 81 -12.23 7.43 -7.94
C LYS A 81 -13.18 8.03 -8.98
N ASP A 82 -13.10 7.59 -10.24
CA ASP A 82 -13.93 8.07 -11.34
C ASP A 82 -15.42 7.71 -11.12
N GLN A 83 -15.72 6.46 -10.78
CA GLN A 83 -17.11 6.05 -10.45
C GLN A 83 -17.68 6.86 -9.27
N GLN A 84 -16.84 7.19 -8.30
CA GLN A 84 -17.25 7.98 -7.14
C GLN A 84 -17.50 9.46 -7.48
N LEU A 85 -16.78 10.02 -8.45
CA LEU A 85 -17.01 11.38 -8.96
C LEU A 85 -18.37 11.47 -9.66
N GLU A 86 -18.69 10.49 -10.50
CA GLU A 86 -19.96 10.44 -11.22
C GLU A 86 -21.19 10.25 -10.30
N SER A 87 -21.03 9.47 -9.22
CA SER A 87 -22.12 9.15 -8.30
C SER A 87 -22.33 10.19 -7.19
N SER A 88 -21.34 11.04 -6.89
CA SER A 88 -21.38 11.96 -5.74
C SER A 88 -21.22 13.43 -6.14
N ARG A 89 -22.33 14.17 -6.21
CA ARG A 89 -22.33 15.66 -6.18
C ARG A 89 -21.90 16.25 -4.81
N ARG A 90 -21.54 15.42 -3.82
CA ARG A 90 -21.18 15.84 -2.45
C ARG A 90 -19.66 15.78 -2.24
N LYS A 91 -19.11 16.83 -1.62
CA LYS A 91 -17.69 16.88 -1.18
C LYS A 91 -17.36 15.67 -0.29
N LYS A 92 -16.33 14.92 -0.66
CA LYS A 92 -15.79 13.82 0.18
C LYS A 92 -15.12 14.39 1.42
N ASN A 93 -15.31 13.72 2.56
CA ASN A 93 -14.67 14.07 3.82
C ASN A 93 -13.30 13.39 4.01
N ILE A 94 -12.98 12.36 3.20
CA ILE A 94 -11.75 11.55 3.32
C ILE A 94 -11.18 11.24 1.93
N GLU A 95 -9.90 11.52 1.73
CA GLU A 95 -9.11 11.02 0.60
C GLU A 95 -8.58 9.62 0.92
N LEU A 96 -8.82 8.65 0.04
CA LEU A 96 -8.42 7.26 0.21
C LEU A 96 -7.47 6.82 -0.89
N GLY A 97 -6.32 6.29 -0.48
CA GLY A 97 -5.40 5.55 -1.34
C GLY A 97 -5.54 4.06 -1.08
N ILE A 98 -6.13 3.33 -2.02
CA ILE A 98 -6.37 1.89 -1.88
C ILE A 98 -5.23 1.14 -2.56
N GLN A 99 -4.76 0.06 -1.92
CA GLN A 99 -3.80 -0.86 -2.51
C GLN A 99 -4.33 -2.29 -2.44
N VAL A 100 -4.47 -2.91 -3.61
CA VAL A 100 -5.05 -4.24 -3.80
C VAL A 100 -3.95 -5.20 -4.24
N LEU A 101 -3.69 -6.22 -3.43
CA LEU A 101 -2.51 -7.08 -3.54
C LEU A 101 -2.93 -8.55 -3.67
N SER A 102 -2.15 -9.38 -4.38
CA SER A 102 -2.41 -10.81 -4.51
C SER A 102 -1.92 -11.59 -3.29
N THR A 103 -2.76 -12.46 -2.74
CA THR A 103 -2.39 -13.37 -1.64
C THR A 103 -1.26 -14.30 -2.06
N GLY A 104 -0.28 -14.53 -1.17
CA GLY A 104 0.85 -15.43 -1.40
C GLY A 104 2.06 -14.78 -2.11
N THR A 105 1.85 -13.75 -2.92
CA THR A 105 2.95 -12.98 -3.52
C THR A 105 3.62 -12.08 -2.48
N TRP A 106 2.84 -11.37 -1.68
CA TRP A 106 3.34 -10.40 -0.72
C TRP A 106 3.79 -11.06 0.58
N ARG A 107 4.47 -10.31 1.46
CA ARG A 107 4.79 -10.80 2.81
C ARG A 107 3.48 -11.14 3.52
N SER A 108 3.45 -12.23 4.28
CA SER A 108 2.31 -12.57 5.12
C SER A 108 1.96 -11.38 6.01
N MET A 109 0.74 -10.88 5.86
CA MET A 109 0.21 -9.74 6.59
C MET A 109 -0.76 -10.27 7.64
N MET A 110 -0.58 -9.89 8.90
CA MET A 110 -1.54 -10.27 9.93
C MET A 110 -2.84 -9.47 9.76
N LEU A 111 -3.96 -10.17 9.75
CA LEU A 111 -5.29 -9.56 9.81
C LEU A 111 -5.60 -9.22 11.27
N VAL A 112 -6.08 -8.00 11.49
CA VAL A 112 -6.47 -7.51 12.83
C VAL A 112 -7.89 -6.99 12.73
N ASN A 113 -8.75 -7.38 13.66
CA ASN A 113 -10.10 -6.85 13.72
C ASN A 113 -10.08 -5.44 14.35
N VAL A 114 -10.58 -4.45 13.62
CA VAL A 114 -10.58 -3.05 14.05
C VAL A 114 -11.99 -2.48 13.83
N ASN A 115 -12.55 -1.86 14.88
CA ASN A 115 -13.77 -1.08 14.74
C ASN A 115 -13.41 0.21 13.99
N LEU A 116 -13.80 0.29 12.72
CA LEU A 116 -13.57 1.44 11.88
C LEU A 116 -14.55 2.57 12.21
N ALA A 117 -14.11 3.82 12.07
CA ALA A 117 -15.01 4.97 12.10
C ALA A 117 -16.05 4.86 10.99
N ARG A 118 -17.24 5.43 11.20
CA ARG A 118 -18.40 5.32 10.28
C ARG A 118 -18.02 5.67 8.84
N ASP A 119 -17.35 6.81 8.64
CA ASP A 119 -16.95 7.28 7.31
C ASP A 119 -16.03 6.29 6.59
N LEU A 120 -15.05 5.73 7.31
CA LEU A 120 -14.11 4.75 6.76
C LEU A 120 -14.81 3.41 6.46
N SER A 121 -15.73 2.99 7.33
CA SER A 121 -16.54 1.78 7.10
C SER A 121 -17.39 1.91 5.85
N THR A 122 -18.00 3.08 5.60
CA THR A 122 -18.79 3.32 4.40
C THR A 122 -17.94 3.21 3.15
N THR A 123 -16.74 3.80 3.14
CA THR A 123 -15.90 3.71 1.93
C THR A 123 -15.30 2.33 1.71
N VAL A 124 -14.92 1.63 2.77
CA VAL A 124 -14.46 0.23 2.69
C VAL A 124 -15.54 -0.66 2.07
N LYS A 125 -16.80 -0.51 2.50
CA LYS A 125 -17.95 -1.22 1.91
C LYS A 125 -18.15 -0.85 0.43
N GLY A 126 -18.18 0.45 0.13
CA GLY A 126 -18.36 0.92 -1.24
C GLY A 126 -17.26 0.44 -2.21
N PHE A 127 -16.01 0.35 -1.76
CA PHE A 127 -14.95 -0.24 -2.58
C PHE A 127 -15.09 -1.76 -2.72
N THR A 128 -15.51 -2.46 -1.67
CA THR A 128 -15.74 -3.92 -1.72
C THR A 128 -16.81 -4.26 -2.75
N GLU A 129 -17.93 -3.53 -2.74
CA GLU A 129 -19.00 -3.71 -3.74
C GLU A 129 -18.54 -3.39 -5.17
N PHE A 130 -17.64 -2.42 -5.34
CA PHE A 130 -17.04 -2.11 -6.64
C PHE A 130 -16.14 -3.24 -7.14
N ASP A 131 -15.30 -3.82 -6.28
CA ASP A 131 -14.43 -4.95 -6.64
C ASP A 131 -15.26 -6.21 -6.96
N ASP A 132 -16.28 -6.52 -6.14
CA ASP A 132 -17.17 -7.67 -6.34
C ASP A 132 -17.92 -7.60 -7.69
N LYS A 133 -18.34 -6.40 -8.11
CA LYS A 133 -18.98 -6.19 -9.43
C LYS A 133 -18.00 -6.37 -10.59
N LYS A 134 -16.73 -6.04 -10.39
CA LYS A 134 -15.70 -6.07 -11.43
C LYS A 134 -15.05 -7.46 -11.57
N PHE A 135 -14.91 -8.18 -10.45
CA PHE A 135 -14.24 -9.48 -10.40
C PHE A 135 -15.12 -10.52 -9.68
N LEU A 136 -15.68 -11.44 -10.47
CA LEU A 136 -16.45 -12.56 -9.95
C LEU A 136 -15.53 -13.60 -9.29
N GLY A 137 -15.89 -14.05 -8.08
CA GLY A 137 -15.17 -15.12 -7.36
C GLY A 137 -13.94 -14.67 -6.58
N ARG A 138 -13.68 -13.35 -6.50
CA ARG A 138 -12.63 -12.78 -5.64
C ARG A 138 -13.20 -12.44 -4.26
N LYS A 139 -12.38 -12.56 -3.22
CA LYS A 139 -12.70 -12.06 -1.86
C LYS A 139 -11.60 -11.14 -1.35
N LEU A 140 -11.97 -9.91 -1.02
CA LEU A 140 -11.03 -8.95 -0.43
C LEU A 140 -10.84 -9.20 1.07
N SER A 141 -9.59 -9.09 1.53
CA SER A 141 -9.22 -9.12 2.94
C SER A 141 -8.49 -7.83 3.30
N TRP A 142 -9.05 -7.06 4.23
CA TRP A 142 -8.54 -5.74 4.57
C TRP A 142 -7.45 -5.81 5.66
N VAL A 143 -6.30 -5.19 5.39
CA VAL A 143 -5.13 -5.20 6.27
C VAL A 143 -4.98 -3.84 6.96
N TYR A 144 -5.68 -3.66 8.08
CA TYR A 144 -5.73 -2.36 8.78
C TYR A 144 -4.45 -1.98 9.52
N ASN A 145 -3.63 -2.95 9.93
CA ASN A 145 -2.37 -2.67 10.64
C ASN A 145 -1.29 -2.03 9.75
N GLN A 146 -1.38 -2.20 8.43
CA GLN A 146 -0.49 -1.58 7.45
C GLN A 146 -1.13 -0.34 6.78
N SER A 147 -2.40 -0.06 7.10
CA SER A 147 -3.07 1.15 6.65
C SER A 147 -2.53 2.36 7.42
N ARG A 148 -2.13 3.39 6.67
CA ARG A 148 -1.68 4.68 7.19
C ARG A 148 -2.78 5.72 6.97
N ARG A 149 -2.91 6.65 7.92
CA ARG A 149 -3.86 7.75 7.88
C ARG A 149 -3.17 9.03 8.32
N GLU A 150 -3.52 10.12 7.67
CA GLU A 150 -3.17 11.46 8.12
C GLU A 150 -4.32 12.05 8.93
N ILE A 151 -4.00 12.55 10.12
CA ILE A 151 -4.96 13.18 11.04
C ILE A 151 -4.54 14.63 11.17
N THR A 152 -5.41 15.52 10.75
CA THR A 152 -5.24 16.95 10.99
C THR A 152 -5.81 17.31 12.35
N SER A 153 -5.03 17.99 13.19
CA SER A 153 -5.46 18.56 14.47
C SER A 153 -5.29 20.07 14.48
N THR A 154 -6.32 20.78 14.94
CA THR A 154 -6.31 22.22 15.22
C THR A 154 -6.33 22.51 16.73
N ALA A 155 -6.12 21.48 17.57
CA ALA A 155 -6.22 21.57 19.02
C ALA A 155 -5.15 22.48 19.66
N PHE A 156 -4.11 22.85 18.92
CA PHE A 156 -3.05 23.74 19.39
C PHE A 156 -3.33 25.16 18.87
N LYS A 157 -3.61 26.09 19.80
CA LYS A 157 -4.00 27.50 19.54
C LYS A 157 -3.39 28.06 18.24
N GLY A 158 -4.21 28.13 17.19
CA GLY A 158 -3.89 28.79 15.92
C GLY A 158 -3.00 28.02 14.93
N LYS A 159 -2.53 26.81 15.25
CA LYS A 159 -1.66 26.03 14.35
C LYS A 159 -2.30 24.69 13.97
N LYS A 160 -2.34 24.44 12.67
CA LYS A 160 -2.79 23.17 12.08
C LYS A 160 -1.61 22.21 12.03
N TYR A 161 -1.72 21.07 12.71
CA TYR A 161 -0.73 20.00 12.68
C TYR A 161 -1.30 18.78 11.95
N VAL A 162 -0.45 18.10 11.15
CA VAL A 162 -0.80 16.86 10.46
C VAL A 162 0.02 15.73 11.06
N PHE A 163 -0.65 14.73 11.61
CA PHE A 163 -0.05 13.55 12.21
C PHE A 163 -0.24 12.35 11.31
N GLY A 164 0.84 11.65 10.96
CA GLY A 164 0.76 10.33 10.33
C GLY A 164 0.59 9.25 11.40
N ALA A 165 -0.52 8.52 11.36
CA ALA A 165 -0.79 7.42 12.29
C ALA A 165 -1.28 6.18 11.52
N THR A 166 -0.97 4.99 12.02
CA THR A 166 -1.64 3.79 11.53
C THR A 166 -3.11 3.78 11.98
N THR A 167 -3.97 3.08 11.23
CA THR A 167 -5.40 2.98 11.58
C THR A 167 -5.61 2.46 13.00
N THR A 168 -4.76 1.54 13.47
CA THR A 168 -4.79 1.01 14.84
C THR A 168 -4.37 2.05 15.89
N GLN A 169 -3.38 2.91 15.61
CA GLN A 169 -2.97 4.00 16.51
C GLN A 169 -4.05 5.08 16.63
N SER A 170 -4.66 5.47 15.50
CA SER A 170 -5.69 6.51 15.47
C SER A 170 -6.90 6.17 16.36
N ARG A 171 -7.23 4.88 16.53
CA ARG A 171 -8.32 4.44 17.40
C ARG A 171 -8.06 4.78 18.87
N ARG A 172 -6.82 4.56 19.36
CA ARG A 172 -6.49 4.73 20.78
C ARG A 172 -6.66 6.18 21.22
N GLU A 173 -6.29 7.13 20.37
CA GLU A 173 -6.38 8.56 20.66
C GLU A 173 -7.83 9.08 20.69
N TRP A 174 -8.73 8.55 19.87
CA TRP A 174 -10.14 8.96 19.90
C TRP A 174 -10.91 8.37 21.08
N THR A 175 -10.58 7.16 21.53
CA THR A 175 -11.24 6.53 22.69
C THR A 175 -10.80 7.09 24.05
N GLN A 176 -9.67 7.79 24.13
CA GLN A 176 -9.18 8.38 25.37
C GLN A 176 -9.52 9.86 25.55
N ARG A 177 -10.25 10.49 24.62
CA ARG A 177 -10.72 11.85 24.80
C ARG A 177 -12.03 11.85 25.60
N PRO A 178 -12.05 12.34 26.86
CA PRO A 178 -13.30 12.50 27.59
C PRO A 178 -14.26 13.45 26.85
N HIS A 179 -15.55 13.13 26.94
CA HIS A 179 -16.72 13.87 26.41
C HIS A 179 -16.84 15.30 26.98
N LYS A 180 -15.88 16.19 26.74
CA LYS A 180 -15.94 17.60 27.14
C LYS A 180 -15.29 18.52 26.12
N TRP A 181 -15.88 18.64 24.92
CA TRP A 181 -15.61 19.75 23.99
C TRP A 181 -16.84 20.13 23.18
N TYR A 182 -18.03 20.00 23.76
CA TYR A 182 -19.21 20.70 23.29
C TYR A 182 -19.83 21.39 24.50
N SER A 183 -19.39 22.62 24.73
CA SER A 183 -20.13 23.69 25.38
C SER A 183 -19.37 24.99 25.10
N ASP A 184 -20.14 25.93 24.56
CA ASP A 184 -19.87 27.31 24.19
C ASP A 184 -19.12 27.55 22.86
#